data_AF-A0A1H0DRZ1-F1
#
_entry.id   AF-A0A1H0DRZ1-F1
#
_cell.length_a   1.000
_cell.length_b   1.000
_cell.length_c   1.000
_cell.angle_alpha   90.00
_cell.angle_beta   90.00
_cell.angle_gamma   90.00
#
_symmetry.space_group_name_H-M   'P 1'
#
loop_
_entity.id
_entity.type
_entity.pdbx_description
1 polymer ?
#
loop_
_entity_poly.entity_id
_entity_poly.type
_entity_poly.pdbx_seq_one_letter_code
_entity_poly.pdbx_strand_id
1 'polypeptide(L)'
;MVVMAVAVIGASAQENKYIVKTKGAKKTVVATSAEDPQAAKETEEPQDTLSRFFRHVSMCDWGEGMRFMVIPDKKDMVIKTFADAETGQMVSSLKLRHKIMVYQGHENTGGLHERVNFKCEDDGKAYYFEVPTASFDDYCFGKLGVPTLAYLGDVDAAIEFFKDKTLFTLASEYYVDTELDGDGYKTITDVKPGTEVKVVAVGVGTRNFPVKIIVADESGREFYQNVAISKTNSGMRDEEFEISNMKFHTFRGAFELPADNMAASSAYKKYIGKEVYTLYASVFTDQNGKPTKAARLSTFRIKDVRAQRGTHYVKMTLRGLGSGKTYTKEVTFVSQDVSGDIAGTHEDLYDNLFAEGNPLDIPGVKKEHMVDIQKGVARPGFTEAEVLLALGEPSSRREVDDKTYTMEYKSVNQRYACVFMDKKTKKVKSVKH
;
A
#
# COMPACT_ATOMS: atom_id res chain seq x y z
N MET A 1 -0.23 -66.43 -26.96
CA MET A 1 -0.66 -65.80 -25.69
C MET A 1 -0.26 -64.33 -25.75
N VAL A 2 -1.24 -63.46 -25.94
CA VAL A 2 -1.06 -62.01 -26.08
C VAL A 2 -0.99 -61.41 -24.68
N VAL A 3 0.09 -60.69 -24.37
CA VAL A 3 0.23 -59.94 -23.12
C VAL A 3 -0.48 -58.60 -23.32
N MET A 4 -1.65 -58.44 -22.72
CA MET A 4 -2.34 -57.14 -22.63
C MET A 4 -1.59 -56.24 -21.65
N ALA A 5 -0.96 -55.19 -22.16
CA ALA A 5 -0.52 -54.06 -21.36
C ALA A 5 -1.76 -53.21 -21.02
N VAL A 6 -2.17 -53.22 -19.76
CA VAL A 6 -3.18 -52.29 -19.25
C VAL A 6 -2.50 -50.94 -19.05
N ALA A 7 -2.71 -50.04 -20.00
CA ALA A 7 -2.35 -48.63 -19.86
C ALA A 7 -3.29 -47.98 -18.84
N VAL A 8 -2.77 -47.63 -17.66
CA VAL A 8 -3.46 -46.81 -16.68
C VAL A 8 -3.40 -45.37 -17.19
N ILE A 9 -4.47 -44.92 -17.86
CA ILE A 9 -4.66 -43.52 -18.23
C ILE A 9 -5.04 -42.78 -16.94
N GLY A 10 -4.08 -42.06 -16.36
CA GLY A 10 -4.36 -41.08 -15.32
C GLY A 10 -5.17 -39.93 -15.93
N ALA A 11 -6.45 -39.85 -15.58
CA ALA A 11 -7.31 -38.74 -15.94
C ALA A 11 -6.82 -37.45 -15.28
N SER A 12 -6.44 -36.46 -16.09
CA SER A 12 -6.10 -35.10 -15.68
C SER A 12 -7.34 -34.36 -15.17
N ALA A 13 -7.31 -33.87 -13.93
CA ALA A 13 -8.39 -33.13 -13.28
C ALA A 13 -8.22 -31.60 -13.47
N GLN A 14 -9.29 -30.87 -13.82
CA GLN A 14 -9.33 -29.44 -14.16
C GLN A 14 -9.84 -28.52 -13.02
N GLU A 15 -9.00 -27.61 -12.50
CA GLU A 15 -9.08 -26.80 -11.26
C GLU A 15 -10.31 -25.87 -11.05
N ASN A 16 -10.88 -25.77 -9.82
CA ASN A 16 -11.84 -24.70 -9.46
C ASN A 16 -11.10 -23.35 -9.39
N LYS A 17 -11.30 -22.52 -10.42
CA LYS A 17 -10.59 -21.26 -10.64
C LYS A 17 -10.73 -20.22 -9.51
N TYR A 18 -11.79 -20.32 -8.71
CA TYR A 18 -12.12 -19.31 -7.69
C TYR A 18 -11.42 -19.51 -6.35
N ILE A 19 -10.99 -20.73 -6.02
CA ILE A 19 -10.38 -21.01 -4.72
C ILE A 19 -8.87 -20.88 -4.85
N VAL A 20 -8.25 -19.92 -4.16
CA VAL A 20 -6.80 -19.64 -4.22
C VAL A 20 -6.14 -19.67 -2.84
N LYS A 21 -4.90 -20.17 -2.79
CA LYS A 21 -4.10 -20.35 -1.57
C LYS A 21 -2.64 -19.95 -1.82
N THR A 22 -1.97 -19.44 -0.80
CA THR A 22 -0.52 -19.13 -0.88
C THR A 22 0.31 -20.39 -1.10
N LYS A 23 1.46 -20.29 -1.78
CA LYS A 23 2.41 -21.39 -2.01
C LYS A 23 2.68 -22.17 -0.71
N GLY A 24 2.49 -23.50 -0.77
CA GLY A 24 2.61 -24.40 0.38
C GLY A 24 1.35 -25.26 0.65
N ALA A 25 0.21 -24.91 0.05
CA ALA A 25 -1.03 -25.69 0.12
C ALA A 25 -1.42 -26.25 -1.26
N LYS A 26 -1.81 -27.55 -1.36
CA LYS A 26 -2.24 -28.20 -2.61
C LYS A 26 -3.76 -28.43 -2.61
N LYS A 27 -4.42 -28.19 -3.76
CA LYS A 27 -5.89 -28.19 -3.95
C LYS A 27 -6.44 -29.45 -4.62
N THR A 28 -7.76 -29.67 -4.49
CA THR A 28 -8.60 -30.72 -5.12
C THR A 28 -9.71 -30.13 -6.03
N VAL A 29 -10.27 -30.94 -6.95
CA VAL A 29 -10.77 -30.52 -8.28
C VAL A 29 -12.20 -31.03 -8.66
N VAL A 30 -13.02 -30.21 -9.37
CA VAL A 30 -14.24 -30.56 -10.17
C VAL A 30 -14.42 -29.57 -11.38
N ALA A 31 -14.89 -30.04 -12.56
CA ALA A 31 -14.91 -29.40 -13.91
C ALA A 31 -16.07 -28.37 -14.17
N THR A 32 -16.00 -27.37 -15.09
CA THR A 32 -16.29 -27.42 -16.56
C THR A 32 -15.90 -26.09 -17.31
N SER A 33 -15.96 -26.14 -18.66
CA SER A 33 -15.45 -25.34 -19.81
C SER A 33 -15.71 -23.82 -19.97
N ALA A 34 -14.90 -23.16 -20.81
CA ALA A 34 -14.90 -21.72 -21.14
C ALA A 34 -14.96 -21.43 -22.66
N GLU A 35 -15.52 -20.27 -23.02
CA GLU A 35 -15.39 -19.59 -24.32
C GLU A 35 -15.16 -18.06 -24.11
N ASP A 36 -14.45 -17.44 -25.05
CA ASP A 36 -14.04 -16.04 -25.21
C ASP A 36 -14.52 -15.61 -26.64
N PRO A 37 -14.51 -14.34 -27.13
CA PRO A 37 -13.92 -13.10 -26.57
C PRO A 37 -14.76 -11.80 -26.82
N GLN A 38 -14.24 -10.62 -26.42
CA GLN A 38 -13.76 -9.55 -27.33
C GLN A 38 -13.89 -8.11 -26.77
N ALA A 39 -12.81 -7.33 -27.00
CA ALA A 39 -12.50 -6.02 -26.43
C ALA A 39 -13.16 -4.82 -27.14
N ALA A 40 -13.31 -3.71 -26.40
CA ALA A 40 -13.36 -2.35 -26.97
C ALA A 40 -12.67 -1.35 -26.01
N LYS A 41 -11.74 -0.58 -26.57
CA LYS A 41 -11.12 0.61 -25.97
C LYS A 41 -12.09 1.78 -26.06
N GLU A 42 -12.08 2.68 -25.08
CA GLU A 42 -12.00 4.14 -25.31
C GLU A 42 -11.84 4.95 -24.01
N THR A 43 -11.26 6.13 -24.20
CA THR A 43 -10.61 7.07 -23.29
C THR A 43 -11.61 8.09 -22.70
N GLU A 44 -11.46 8.52 -21.43
CA GLU A 44 -11.55 9.93 -20.94
C GLU A 44 -11.86 10.08 -19.42
N GLU A 45 -11.07 10.96 -18.79
CA GLU A 45 -11.19 11.76 -17.54
C GLU A 45 -11.35 11.08 -16.14
N PRO A 46 -10.80 11.69 -15.06
CA PRO A 46 -10.27 10.99 -13.88
C PRO A 46 -11.37 10.67 -12.85
N GLN A 47 -12.25 9.73 -13.19
CA GLN A 47 -12.92 8.95 -12.16
C GLN A 47 -12.01 7.78 -11.78
N ASP A 48 -11.92 7.50 -10.47
CA ASP A 48 -11.15 6.40 -9.90
C ASP A 48 -11.34 5.13 -10.73
N THR A 49 -10.28 4.70 -11.42
CA THR A 49 -10.28 3.53 -12.30
C THR A 49 -10.84 2.29 -11.60
N LEU A 50 -10.68 2.15 -10.29
CA LEU A 50 -11.24 1.04 -9.53
C LEU A 50 -12.77 1.13 -9.44
N SER A 51 -13.31 2.31 -9.17
CA SER A 51 -14.76 2.52 -8.99
C SER A 51 -15.57 2.28 -10.26
N ARG A 52 -14.94 2.39 -11.44
CA ARG A 52 -15.59 2.05 -12.73
C ARG A 52 -15.81 0.55 -12.91
N PHE A 53 -14.88 -0.28 -12.41
CA PHE A 53 -14.91 -1.74 -12.56
C PHE A 53 -15.70 -2.42 -11.42
N PHE A 54 -15.75 -1.81 -10.24
CA PHE A 54 -16.38 -2.40 -9.05
C PHE A 54 -17.54 -1.55 -8.55
N ARG A 55 -18.66 -1.59 -9.29
CA ARG A 55 -19.87 -0.84 -8.93
C ARG A 55 -20.63 -1.57 -7.83
N HIS A 56 -21.05 -0.82 -6.80
CA HIS A 56 -21.93 -1.34 -5.76
C HIS A 56 -23.29 -1.68 -6.38
N VAL A 57 -23.78 -2.89 -6.09
CA VAL A 57 -25.13 -3.34 -6.47
C VAL A 57 -25.86 -3.72 -5.18
N SER A 58 -26.98 -3.05 -4.90
CA SER A 58 -27.81 -3.40 -3.75
C SER A 58 -28.61 -4.68 -4.02
N MET A 59 -29.12 -5.32 -2.98
CA MET A 59 -29.99 -6.49 -3.16
C MET A 59 -31.27 -6.18 -3.96
N CYS A 60 -31.75 -4.92 -3.88
CA CYS A 60 -32.90 -4.47 -4.66
C CYS A 60 -32.61 -4.41 -6.17
N ASP A 61 -31.33 -4.24 -6.54
CA ASP A 61 -30.88 -4.13 -7.93
C ASP A 61 -30.41 -5.48 -8.50
N TRP A 62 -30.64 -6.60 -7.78
CA TRP A 62 -30.21 -7.90 -8.27
C TRP A 62 -31.00 -8.32 -9.51
N GLY A 63 -30.26 -8.58 -10.58
CA GLY A 63 -30.79 -9.13 -11.82
C GLY A 63 -30.62 -10.64 -11.89
N GLU A 64 -31.59 -11.32 -12.52
CA GLU A 64 -31.49 -12.75 -12.81
C GLU A 64 -30.15 -13.08 -13.49
N GLY A 65 -29.54 -14.19 -13.08
CA GLY A 65 -28.23 -14.61 -13.59
C GLY A 65 -27.03 -14.10 -12.80
N MET A 66 -27.22 -13.21 -11.81
CA MET A 66 -26.15 -12.86 -10.87
C MET A 66 -25.69 -14.10 -10.09
N ARG A 67 -24.37 -14.28 -9.98
CA ARG A 67 -23.73 -15.48 -9.42
C ARG A 67 -23.10 -15.19 -8.06
N PHE A 68 -23.30 -16.09 -7.12
CA PHE A 68 -22.79 -15.99 -5.76
C PHE A 68 -22.20 -17.31 -5.31
N MET A 69 -21.07 -17.29 -4.61
CA MET A 69 -20.51 -18.49 -4.00
C MET A 69 -20.92 -18.59 -2.53
N VAL A 70 -21.30 -19.78 -2.08
CA VAL A 70 -21.63 -20.04 -0.68
C VAL A 70 -20.35 -20.19 0.15
N ILE A 71 -20.08 -19.19 0.98
CA ILE A 71 -18.97 -19.08 1.94
C ILE A 71 -19.55 -18.94 3.35
N PRO A 72 -19.85 -20.04 4.05
CA PRO A 72 -20.34 -19.99 5.42
C PRO A 72 -19.20 -19.66 6.39
N ASP A 73 -19.43 -18.71 7.30
CA ASP A 73 -18.49 -18.46 8.40
C ASP A 73 -18.64 -19.51 9.51
N LYS A 74 -17.74 -19.50 10.51
CA LYS A 74 -17.79 -20.45 11.64
C LYS A 74 -19.14 -20.48 12.35
N LYS A 75 -19.84 -19.34 12.42
CA LYS A 75 -21.19 -19.23 13.02
C LYS A 75 -22.26 -19.83 12.10
N ASP A 76 -22.08 -19.75 10.79
CA ASP A 76 -23.01 -20.23 9.77
C ASP A 76 -22.86 -21.74 9.49
N MET A 77 -21.84 -22.39 10.05
CA MET A 77 -21.71 -23.85 9.99
C MET A 77 -22.87 -24.57 10.71
N VAL A 78 -23.52 -23.89 11.67
CA VAL A 78 -24.67 -24.41 12.43
C VAL A 78 -25.99 -23.87 11.89
N ILE A 79 -25.99 -22.63 11.37
CA ILE A 79 -27.18 -21.96 10.84
C ILE A 79 -27.41 -22.40 9.40
N LYS A 80 -28.59 -22.93 9.13
CA LYS A 80 -29.02 -23.27 7.77
C LYS A 80 -29.61 -22.03 7.11
N THR A 81 -29.08 -21.64 5.96
CA THR A 81 -29.55 -20.45 5.23
C THR A 81 -30.57 -20.81 4.15
N PHE A 82 -30.36 -21.91 3.43
CA PHE A 82 -31.17 -22.27 2.28
C PHE A 82 -32.11 -23.44 2.57
N ALA A 83 -33.29 -23.39 1.98
CA ALA A 83 -34.19 -24.54 1.83
C ALA A 83 -34.12 -25.08 0.39
N ASP A 84 -34.23 -26.40 0.26
CA ASP A 84 -34.40 -27.07 -1.03
C ASP A 84 -35.84 -26.84 -1.52
N ALA A 85 -36.00 -26.33 -2.75
CA ALA A 85 -37.31 -25.90 -3.27
C ALA A 85 -38.27 -27.07 -3.54
N GLU A 86 -37.75 -28.27 -3.77
CA GLU A 86 -38.56 -29.47 -4.03
C GLU A 86 -39.12 -30.03 -2.71
N THR A 87 -38.29 -30.06 -1.67
CA THR A 87 -38.63 -30.69 -0.39
C THR A 87 -39.11 -29.72 0.69
N GLY A 88 -38.85 -28.42 0.53
CA GLY A 88 -39.06 -27.39 1.54
C GLY A 88 -38.15 -27.54 2.78
N GLN A 89 -37.16 -28.43 2.73
CA GLN A 89 -36.31 -28.72 3.90
C GLN A 89 -35.06 -27.85 3.90
N MET A 90 -34.72 -27.34 5.09
CA MET A 90 -33.49 -26.59 5.31
C MET A 90 -32.24 -27.46 5.12
N VAL A 91 -31.33 -26.98 4.27
CA VAL A 91 -30.09 -27.66 3.87
C VAL A 91 -28.92 -27.14 4.69
N SER A 92 -27.98 -28.03 5.00
CA SER A 92 -26.75 -27.65 5.70
C SER A 92 -25.87 -26.77 4.82
N SER A 93 -25.45 -25.62 5.34
CA SER A 93 -24.52 -24.69 4.68
C SER A 93 -23.17 -25.34 4.35
N LEU A 94 -22.75 -26.38 5.09
CA LEU A 94 -21.56 -27.17 4.78
C LEU A 94 -21.70 -27.99 3.50
N LYS A 95 -22.90 -28.51 3.20
CA LYS A 95 -23.16 -29.23 1.94
C LYS A 95 -23.16 -28.30 0.74
N LEU A 96 -23.46 -27.03 0.96
CA LEU A 96 -23.52 -26.01 -0.07
C LEU A 96 -22.20 -25.22 -0.18
N ARG A 97 -21.23 -25.40 0.74
CA ARG A 97 -19.96 -24.68 0.74
C ARG A 97 -19.27 -24.76 -0.63
N HIS A 98 -18.82 -23.60 -1.11
CA HIS A 98 -18.18 -23.37 -2.42
C HIS A 98 -19.05 -23.63 -3.65
N LYS A 99 -20.33 -24.00 -3.48
CA LYS A 99 -21.27 -24.08 -4.60
C LYS A 99 -21.66 -22.68 -5.07
N ILE A 100 -22.01 -22.59 -6.34
CA ILE A 100 -22.40 -21.36 -7.01
C ILE A 100 -23.93 -21.32 -7.11
N MET A 101 -24.51 -20.32 -6.46
CA MET A 101 -25.93 -19.99 -6.50
C MET A 101 -26.16 -18.90 -7.53
N VAL A 102 -26.98 -19.18 -8.53
CA VAL A 102 -27.43 -18.23 -9.54
C VAL A 102 -28.78 -17.67 -9.12
N TYR A 103 -28.88 -16.36 -8.97
CA TYR A 103 -30.13 -15.70 -8.60
C TYR A 103 -31.19 -15.86 -9.69
N GLN A 104 -32.43 -16.17 -9.29
CA GLN A 104 -33.59 -16.45 -10.15
C GLN A 104 -34.77 -15.51 -9.87
N GLY A 105 -34.55 -14.41 -9.16
CA GLY A 105 -35.62 -13.51 -8.73
C GLY A 105 -36.08 -13.75 -7.29
N HIS A 106 -37.04 -12.94 -6.87
CA HIS A 106 -37.76 -13.10 -5.61
C HIS A 106 -39.26 -13.19 -5.89
N GLU A 107 -39.99 -13.80 -4.97
CA GLU A 107 -41.44 -13.94 -5.10
C GLU A 107 -42.15 -13.84 -3.75
N ASN A 108 -43.38 -13.32 -3.80
CA ASN A 108 -44.31 -13.37 -2.69
C ASN A 108 -45.20 -14.60 -2.86
N THR A 109 -44.95 -15.63 -2.05
CA THR A 109 -45.71 -16.90 -2.10
C THR A 109 -47.04 -16.84 -1.34
N GLY A 110 -47.53 -15.65 -0.96
CA GLY A 110 -48.74 -15.48 -0.14
C GLY A 110 -48.60 -15.93 1.32
N GLY A 111 -47.38 -16.24 1.76
CA GLY A 111 -47.03 -16.61 3.14
C GLY A 111 -46.60 -15.40 3.98
N LEU A 112 -46.16 -15.64 5.21
CA LEU A 112 -45.68 -14.59 6.14
C LEU A 112 -44.33 -13.97 5.72
N HIS A 113 -43.58 -14.64 4.83
CA HIS A 113 -42.23 -14.28 4.42
C HIS A 113 -42.07 -14.46 2.91
N GLU A 114 -41.39 -13.52 2.27
CA GLU A 114 -41.05 -13.60 0.84
C GLU A 114 -39.79 -14.44 0.62
N ARG A 115 -39.64 -14.97 -0.60
CA ARG A 115 -38.55 -15.88 -0.96
C ARG A 115 -37.62 -15.28 -1.98
N VAL A 116 -36.33 -15.55 -1.81
CA VAL A 116 -35.27 -15.22 -2.77
C VAL A 116 -34.80 -16.53 -3.39
N ASN A 117 -35.01 -16.68 -4.70
CA ASN A 117 -34.85 -17.94 -5.41
C ASN A 117 -33.47 -18.04 -6.08
N PHE A 118 -32.91 -19.25 -6.04
CA PHE A 118 -31.60 -19.56 -6.60
C PHE A 118 -31.61 -20.90 -7.32
N LYS A 119 -30.81 -21.01 -8.37
CA LYS A 119 -30.43 -22.27 -9.01
C LYS A 119 -28.96 -22.54 -8.74
N CYS A 120 -28.64 -23.70 -8.19
CA CYS A 120 -27.25 -24.08 -7.96
C CYS A 120 -26.63 -24.60 -9.26
N GLU A 121 -25.48 -24.04 -9.69
CA GLU A 121 -24.78 -24.48 -10.90
C GLU A 121 -24.20 -25.88 -10.74
N ASP A 122 -23.69 -26.20 -9.54
CA ASP A 122 -22.97 -27.46 -9.28
C ASP A 122 -23.85 -28.71 -9.25
N ASP A 123 -25.10 -28.61 -8.80
CA ASP A 123 -26.02 -29.76 -8.71
C ASP A 123 -27.34 -29.58 -9.47
N GLY A 124 -27.56 -28.41 -10.08
CA GLY A 124 -28.74 -28.09 -10.88
C GLY A 124 -30.02 -27.88 -10.07
N LYS A 125 -29.98 -27.98 -8.74
CA LYS A 125 -31.17 -27.89 -7.88
C LYS A 125 -31.61 -26.45 -7.64
N ALA A 126 -32.90 -26.28 -7.40
CA ALA A 126 -33.48 -25.02 -6.95
C ALA A 126 -33.44 -24.93 -5.42
N TYR A 127 -32.97 -23.79 -4.93
CA TYR A 127 -32.89 -23.43 -3.53
C TYR A 127 -33.56 -22.08 -3.31
N TYR A 128 -34.05 -21.83 -2.10
CA TYR A 128 -34.56 -20.52 -1.74
C TYR A 128 -34.10 -20.10 -0.35
N PHE A 129 -34.00 -18.78 -0.16
CA PHE A 129 -33.79 -18.14 1.14
C PHE A 129 -35.10 -17.45 1.55
N GLU A 130 -35.58 -17.73 2.75
CA GLU A 130 -36.75 -17.04 3.31
C GLU A 130 -36.30 -15.74 3.99
N VAL A 131 -36.90 -14.63 3.54
CA VAL A 131 -36.61 -13.30 4.08
C VAL A 131 -37.19 -13.22 5.50
N PRO A 132 -36.39 -12.88 6.53
CA PRO A 132 -36.86 -12.85 7.92
C PRO A 132 -37.85 -11.73 8.22
N THR A 133 -37.94 -10.70 7.37
CA THR A 133 -38.90 -9.59 7.46
C THR A 133 -40.16 -9.86 6.61
N ALA A 134 -41.17 -9.00 6.75
CA ALA A 134 -42.47 -9.19 6.09
C ALA A 134 -42.44 -8.99 4.56
N SER A 135 -41.49 -8.22 4.02
CA SER A 135 -41.30 -8.03 2.58
C SER A 135 -39.82 -8.07 2.16
N PHE A 136 -39.56 -8.44 0.91
CA PHE A 136 -38.25 -8.35 0.25
C PHE A 136 -37.81 -6.90 0.12
N ASP A 137 -38.73 -6.00 -0.23
CA ASP A 137 -38.43 -4.57 -0.39
C ASP A 137 -37.83 -4.00 0.90
N ASP A 138 -38.47 -4.23 2.05
CA ASP A 138 -37.96 -3.77 3.34
C ASP A 138 -36.58 -4.39 3.68
N TYR A 139 -36.39 -5.66 3.31
CA TYR A 139 -35.13 -6.38 3.54
C TYR A 139 -33.99 -5.84 2.68
N CYS A 140 -34.26 -5.62 1.39
CA CYS A 140 -33.25 -5.24 0.41
C CYS A 140 -32.76 -3.80 0.65
N PHE A 141 -33.62 -2.91 1.17
CA PHE A 141 -33.25 -1.55 1.58
C PHE A 141 -32.30 -1.52 2.80
N GLY A 142 -32.33 -2.55 3.65
CA GLY A 142 -31.52 -2.62 4.88
C GLY A 142 -30.00 -2.76 4.66
N LYS A 143 -29.50 -2.72 3.41
CA LYS A 143 -28.15 -3.18 3.02
C LYS A 143 -27.85 -4.59 3.53
N LEU A 144 -28.91 -5.39 3.71
CA LEU A 144 -28.84 -6.77 4.10
C LEU A 144 -28.65 -7.60 2.83
N GLY A 145 -27.78 -8.59 2.93
CA GLY A 145 -27.52 -9.56 1.88
C GLY A 145 -27.97 -10.93 2.31
N VAL A 146 -28.07 -11.87 1.37
CA VAL A 146 -28.32 -13.27 1.75
C VAL A 146 -27.11 -13.79 2.54
N PRO A 147 -27.30 -14.31 3.76
CA PRO A 147 -26.21 -14.85 4.56
C PRO A 147 -25.41 -15.90 3.80
N THR A 148 -24.14 -16.09 4.17
CA THR A 148 -23.20 -17.01 3.51
C THR A 148 -22.85 -16.71 2.05
N LEU A 149 -23.47 -15.76 1.34
CA LEU A 149 -23.16 -15.54 -0.07
C LEU A 149 -22.06 -14.49 -0.28
N ALA A 150 -21.07 -14.82 -1.12
CA ALA A 150 -20.06 -13.90 -1.64
C ALA A 150 -20.34 -13.63 -3.12
N TYR A 151 -20.41 -12.36 -3.53
CA TYR A 151 -20.71 -12.00 -4.91
C TYR A 151 -19.55 -12.31 -5.86
N LEU A 152 -19.78 -13.15 -6.86
CA LEU A 152 -18.74 -13.57 -7.80
C LEU A 152 -18.43 -12.51 -8.87
N GLY A 153 -19.33 -11.59 -9.17
CA GLY A 153 -19.03 -10.52 -10.14
C GLY A 153 -17.86 -9.64 -9.71
N ASP A 154 -17.73 -9.35 -8.42
CA ASP A 154 -16.55 -8.68 -7.86
C ASP A 154 -15.28 -9.53 -8.03
N VAL A 155 -15.39 -10.85 -7.86
CA VAL A 155 -14.24 -11.76 -7.95
C VAL A 155 -13.79 -11.91 -9.41
N ASP A 156 -14.73 -12.11 -10.34
CA ASP A 156 -14.47 -12.19 -11.77
C ASP A 156 -13.83 -10.89 -12.28
N ALA A 157 -14.39 -9.73 -11.93
CA ALA A 157 -13.82 -8.43 -12.27
C ALA A 157 -12.43 -8.23 -11.65
N ALA A 158 -12.19 -8.72 -10.43
CA ALA A 158 -10.88 -8.64 -9.79
C ALA A 158 -9.84 -9.57 -10.42
N ILE A 159 -10.22 -10.77 -10.84
CA ILE A 159 -9.35 -11.69 -11.58
C ILE A 159 -8.88 -11.02 -12.87
N GLU A 160 -9.80 -10.39 -13.63
CA GLU A 160 -9.45 -9.69 -14.86
C GLU A 160 -8.61 -8.44 -14.58
N PHE A 161 -9.06 -7.60 -13.65
CA PHE A 161 -8.44 -6.30 -13.38
C PHE A 161 -7.05 -6.44 -12.78
N PHE A 162 -6.83 -7.33 -11.81
CA PHE A 162 -5.55 -7.42 -11.10
C PHE A 162 -4.53 -8.37 -11.71
N LYS A 163 -4.90 -9.08 -12.78
CA LYS A 163 -3.99 -10.00 -13.48
C LYS A 163 -2.68 -9.30 -13.84
N ASP A 164 -1.57 -9.91 -13.46
CA ASP A 164 -0.20 -9.45 -13.73
C ASP A 164 0.12 -8.02 -13.24
N LYS A 165 -0.71 -7.43 -12.37
CA LYS A 165 -0.46 -6.09 -11.81
C LYS A 165 0.52 -6.14 -10.64
N THR A 166 1.31 -5.08 -10.55
CA THR A 166 2.06 -4.72 -9.35
C THR A 166 1.20 -3.85 -8.44
N LEU A 167 1.25 -4.07 -7.14
CA LEU A 167 0.60 -3.28 -6.09
C LEU A 167 1.65 -2.81 -5.06
N PHE A 168 1.27 -1.83 -4.25
CA PHE A 168 2.00 -1.47 -3.04
C PHE A 168 1.17 -1.82 -1.81
N THR A 169 1.82 -2.38 -0.79
CA THR A 169 1.16 -2.71 0.49
C THR A 169 0.81 -1.44 1.26
N LEU A 170 -0.33 -1.43 1.94
CA LEU A 170 -0.75 -0.31 2.82
C LEU A 170 -1.06 -0.77 4.25
N ALA A 171 -1.53 -2.00 4.41
CA ALA A 171 -1.86 -2.56 5.71
C ALA A 171 -0.60 -2.88 6.53
N SER A 172 -0.75 -2.89 7.86
CA SER A 172 0.26 -3.38 8.79
C SER A 172 0.16 -4.89 9.05
N GLU A 173 -0.91 -5.52 8.55
CA GLU A 173 -1.21 -6.94 8.78
C GLU A 173 -1.68 -7.58 7.48
N TYR A 174 -1.15 -8.78 7.20
CA TYR A 174 -1.55 -9.66 6.09
C TYR A 174 -1.64 -11.10 6.58
N TYR A 175 -2.07 -12.00 5.71
CA TYR A 175 -2.30 -13.39 6.07
C TYR A 175 -1.56 -14.38 5.17
N VAL A 176 -1.24 -15.54 5.73
CA VAL A 176 -0.72 -16.71 5.00
C VAL A 176 -1.61 -17.90 5.36
N ASP A 177 -2.02 -18.68 4.36
CA ASP A 177 -2.86 -19.85 4.61
C ASP A 177 -2.07 -20.92 5.40
N THR A 178 -2.68 -21.51 6.43
CA THR A 178 -2.04 -22.56 7.25
C THR A 178 -2.69 -23.94 7.10
N GLU A 179 -3.94 -23.99 6.61
CA GLU A 179 -4.70 -25.23 6.47
C GLU A 179 -5.03 -25.54 5.01
N LEU A 180 -4.98 -26.83 4.68
CA LEU A 180 -5.13 -27.35 3.32
C LEU A 180 -6.59 -27.24 2.83
N ASP A 181 -7.55 -27.60 3.68
CA ASP A 181 -8.99 -27.72 3.32
C ASP A 181 -9.89 -26.72 4.06
N GLY A 182 -9.29 -25.88 4.92
CA GLY A 182 -9.95 -24.96 5.82
C GLY A 182 -9.61 -23.49 5.57
N ASP A 183 -10.26 -22.64 6.37
CA ASP A 183 -10.04 -21.18 6.36
C ASP A 183 -8.97 -20.76 7.37
N GLY A 184 -8.10 -21.72 7.78
CA GLY A 184 -7.00 -21.48 8.70
C GLY A 184 -5.93 -20.57 8.09
N TYR A 185 -5.52 -19.57 8.86
CA TYR A 185 -4.50 -18.60 8.46
C TYR A 185 -3.61 -18.19 9.63
N LYS A 186 -2.43 -17.67 9.28
CA LYS A 186 -1.51 -17.00 10.20
C LYS A 186 -1.40 -15.53 9.81
N THR A 187 -1.58 -14.65 10.78
CA THR A 187 -1.31 -13.21 10.63
C THR A 187 0.20 -12.95 10.58
N ILE A 188 0.64 -12.11 9.65
CA ILE A 188 1.99 -11.58 9.54
C ILE A 188 1.97 -10.06 9.65
N THR A 189 2.95 -9.49 10.35
CA THR A 189 3.04 -8.05 10.69
C THR A 189 4.37 -7.42 10.26
N ASP A 190 5.25 -8.21 9.63
CA ASP A 190 6.59 -7.81 9.22
C ASP A 190 6.63 -7.24 7.78
N VAL A 191 5.49 -7.19 7.10
CA VAL A 191 5.33 -6.53 5.80
C VAL A 191 5.19 -5.03 6.04
N LYS A 192 6.16 -4.25 5.57
CA LYS A 192 6.14 -2.79 5.73
C LYS A 192 5.16 -2.16 4.71
N PRO A 193 4.41 -1.11 5.08
CA PRO A 193 3.69 -0.30 4.10
C PRO A 193 4.62 0.27 3.02
N GLY A 194 4.14 0.37 1.80
CA GLY A 194 4.89 0.78 0.61
C GLY A 194 5.79 -0.30 0.02
N THR A 195 5.64 -1.57 0.44
CA THR A 195 6.37 -2.69 -0.18
C THR A 195 5.76 -2.99 -1.54
N GLU A 196 6.59 -3.05 -2.57
CA GLU A 196 6.18 -3.45 -3.92
C GLU A 196 5.93 -4.96 -3.97
N VAL A 197 4.76 -5.36 -4.49
CA VAL A 197 4.34 -6.76 -4.56
C VAL A 197 3.66 -7.05 -5.89
N LYS A 198 3.77 -8.28 -6.38
CA LYS A 198 3.09 -8.72 -7.61
C LYS A 198 1.88 -9.56 -7.27
N VAL A 199 0.75 -9.32 -7.93
CA VAL A 199 -0.43 -10.18 -7.81
C VAL A 199 -0.11 -11.54 -8.43
N VAL A 200 -0.28 -12.60 -7.65
CA VAL A 200 -0.02 -13.99 -8.05
C VAL A 200 -1.32 -14.71 -8.35
N ALA A 201 -2.35 -14.47 -7.55
CA ALA A 201 -3.66 -15.08 -7.73
C ALA A 201 -4.76 -14.22 -7.12
N VAL A 202 -5.95 -14.30 -7.70
CA VAL A 202 -7.17 -13.69 -7.17
C VAL A 202 -8.25 -14.75 -7.10
N GLY A 203 -9.05 -14.74 -6.05
CA GLY A 203 -10.16 -15.66 -5.90
C GLY A 203 -11.15 -15.21 -4.83
N VAL A 204 -11.94 -16.14 -4.33
CA VAL A 204 -12.97 -15.88 -3.32
C VAL A 204 -12.32 -15.80 -1.93
N GLY A 205 -12.66 -14.74 -1.20
CA GLY A 205 -12.29 -14.49 0.18
C GLY A 205 -13.36 -14.97 1.15
N THR A 206 -13.79 -14.09 2.06
CA THR A 206 -14.88 -14.36 3.00
C THR A 206 -16.17 -13.73 2.52
N ARG A 207 -17.31 -14.07 3.14
CA ARG A 207 -18.59 -13.38 2.88
C ARG A 207 -18.46 -11.87 3.01
N ASN A 208 -17.81 -11.41 4.09
CA ASN A 208 -17.66 -9.98 4.39
C ASN A 208 -16.64 -9.29 3.47
N PHE A 209 -15.63 -10.03 3.01
CA PHE A 209 -14.57 -9.52 2.15
C PHE A 209 -14.38 -10.47 0.95
N PRO A 210 -15.25 -10.35 -0.08
CA PRO A 210 -15.43 -11.37 -1.12
C PRO A 210 -14.22 -11.66 -1.99
N VAL A 211 -13.29 -10.71 -2.11
CA VAL A 211 -12.15 -10.84 -3.02
C VAL A 211 -10.88 -11.15 -2.22
N LYS A 212 -10.30 -12.32 -2.44
CA LYS A 212 -8.97 -12.70 -1.93
C LYS A 212 -7.91 -12.34 -2.96
N ILE A 213 -6.97 -11.48 -2.59
CA ILE A 213 -5.83 -11.10 -3.44
C ILE A 213 -4.56 -11.67 -2.82
N ILE A 214 -3.92 -12.60 -3.53
CA ILE A 214 -2.62 -13.19 -3.16
C ILE A 214 -1.53 -12.45 -3.92
N VAL A 215 -0.53 -11.97 -3.18
CA VAL A 215 0.61 -11.25 -3.71
C VAL A 215 1.93 -11.91 -3.31
N ALA A 216 2.98 -11.67 -4.07
CA ALA A 216 4.35 -12.06 -3.74
C ALA A 216 5.25 -10.83 -3.63
N ASP A 217 6.08 -10.80 -2.59
CA ASP A 217 7.17 -9.82 -2.47
C ASP A 217 8.39 -10.21 -3.34
N GLU A 218 9.42 -9.35 -3.36
CA GLU A 218 10.66 -9.58 -4.13
C GLU A 218 11.38 -10.89 -3.78
N SER A 219 11.18 -11.42 -2.57
CA SER A 219 11.75 -12.70 -2.13
C SER A 219 10.95 -13.91 -2.62
N GLY A 220 9.80 -13.68 -3.26
CA GLY A 220 8.87 -14.71 -3.70
C GLY A 220 7.98 -15.26 -2.58
N ARG A 221 7.99 -14.63 -1.40
CA ARG A 221 7.10 -14.99 -0.29
C ARG A 221 5.70 -14.52 -0.61
N GLU A 222 4.75 -15.44 -0.52
CA GLU A 222 3.33 -15.17 -0.78
C GLU A 222 2.55 -14.90 0.51
N PHE A 223 1.70 -13.90 0.44
CA PHE A 223 0.72 -13.54 1.46
C PHE A 223 -0.51 -12.93 0.79
N TYR A 224 -1.59 -12.77 1.54
CA TYR A 224 -2.85 -12.34 0.97
C TYR A 224 -3.61 -11.38 1.88
N GLN A 225 -4.59 -10.72 1.27
CA GLN A 225 -5.66 -10.04 1.98
C GLN A 225 -7.01 -10.36 1.36
N ASN A 226 -8.02 -10.56 2.21
CA ASN A 226 -9.42 -10.57 1.79
C ASN A 226 -9.94 -9.14 1.87
N VAL A 227 -10.46 -8.63 0.75
CA VAL A 227 -10.92 -7.25 0.61
C VAL A 227 -12.36 -7.19 0.11
N ALA A 228 -13.09 -6.17 0.57
CA ALA A 228 -14.31 -5.69 -0.06
C ALA A 228 -13.95 -4.53 -1.02
N ILE A 229 -14.43 -4.61 -2.27
CA ILE A 229 -14.21 -3.57 -3.28
C ILE A 229 -15.51 -2.82 -3.56
N SER A 230 -16.52 -3.47 -4.15
CA SER A 230 -17.83 -2.83 -4.37
C SER A 230 -18.75 -2.88 -3.14
N LYS A 231 -18.41 -3.74 -2.16
CA LYS A 231 -19.21 -4.08 -0.98
C LYS A 231 -20.53 -4.81 -1.29
N THR A 232 -20.80 -5.16 -2.55
CA THR A 232 -21.99 -5.90 -2.98
C THR A 232 -22.14 -7.20 -2.19
N ASN A 233 -23.29 -7.38 -1.55
CA ASN A 233 -23.62 -8.54 -0.71
C ASN A 233 -22.59 -8.89 0.39
N SER A 234 -21.76 -7.93 0.84
CA SER A 234 -20.78 -8.18 1.90
C SER A 234 -21.43 -8.42 3.28
N GLY A 235 -22.72 -8.14 3.42
CA GLY A 235 -23.44 -8.29 4.69
C GLY A 235 -22.89 -7.39 5.80
N MET A 236 -22.14 -6.34 5.43
CA MET A 236 -21.67 -5.29 6.32
C MET A 236 -22.29 -3.96 5.94
N ARG A 237 -22.73 -3.21 6.95
CA ARG A 237 -23.19 -1.83 6.83
C ARG A 237 -21.99 -0.90 6.68
N ASP A 238 -22.20 0.30 6.14
CA ASP A 238 -21.10 1.27 5.99
C ASP A 238 -20.46 1.65 7.33
N GLU A 239 -21.26 1.69 8.40
CA GLU A 239 -20.79 1.89 9.76
C GLU A 239 -19.90 0.75 10.24
N GLU A 240 -20.12 -0.49 9.80
CA GLU A 240 -19.32 -1.67 10.20
C GLU A 240 -17.97 -1.73 9.47
N PHE A 241 -17.81 -0.93 8.41
CA PHE A 241 -16.51 -0.52 7.92
C PHE A 241 -15.98 0.64 8.78
N GLU A 242 -15.94 0.48 10.11
CA GLU A 242 -15.21 1.40 10.98
C GLU A 242 -13.72 1.40 10.63
N ILE A 243 -12.97 2.35 11.19
CA ILE A 243 -11.53 2.57 10.94
C ILE A 243 -10.72 1.25 10.98
N SER A 244 -11.03 0.31 11.87
CA SER A 244 -10.34 -0.98 11.99
C SER A 244 -10.51 -1.86 10.75
N ASN A 245 -11.72 -2.02 10.22
CA ASN A 245 -11.98 -2.81 9.02
C ASN A 245 -11.56 -2.08 7.74
N MET A 246 -11.74 -0.75 7.69
CA MET A 246 -11.27 0.06 6.55
C MET A 246 -9.76 -0.01 6.35
N LYS A 247 -9.00 0.01 7.46
CA LYS A 247 -7.53 -0.02 7.44
C LYS A 247 -6.95 -1.27 6.78
N PHE A 248 -7.64 -2.41 6.87
CA PHE A 248 -7.07 -3.68 6.44
C PHE A 248 -7.86 -4.38 5.33
N HIS A 249 -9.17 -4.20 5.28
CA HIS A 249 -10.04 -5.06 4.46
C HIS A 249 -10.84 -4.32 3.39
N THR A 250 -10.56 -3.04 3.15
CA THR A 250 -10.90 -2.41 1.87
C THR A 250 -9.72 -2.55 0.92
N PHE A 251 -9.94 -2.61 -0.40
CA PHE A 251 -8.82 -2.62 -1.34
C PHE A 251 -7.88 -1.43 -1.07
N ARG A 252 -8.45 -0.24 -0.89
CA ARG A 252 -7.72 1.00 -0.60
C ARG A 252 -7.10 1.05 0.81
N GLY A 253 -7.41 0.11 1.70
CA GLY A 253 -6.73 -0.04 3.00
C GLY A 253 -5.60 -1.06 2.94
N ALA A 254 -5.77 -2.10 2.13
CA ALA A 254 -4.81 -3.18 1.97
C ALA A 254 -3.71 -2.87 0.95
N PHE A 255 -4.07 -2.25 -0.17
CA PHE A 255 -3.21 -2.11 -1.34
C PHE A 255 -3.41 -0.77 -2.04
N GLU A 256 -2.40 -0.40 -2.83
CA GLU A 256 -2.44 0.75 -3.71
C GLU A 256 -1.96 0.38 -5.12
N LEU A 257 -2.57 0.99 -6.13
CA LEU A 257 -2.11 0.89 -7.51
C LEU A 257 -0.92 1.83 -7.75
N PRO A 258 0.07 1.46 -8.59
CA PRO A 258 1.20 2.33 -8.91
C PRO A 258 0.80 3.72 -9.44
N ALA A 259 -0.32 3.83 -10.16
CA ALA A 259 -0.83 5.11 -10.67
C ALA A 259 -1.36 6.04 -9.57
N ASP A 260 -2.00 5.49 -8.53
CA ASP A 260 -2.50 6.27 -7.38
C ASP A 260 -1.32 6.84 -6.57
N ASN A 261 -0.26 6.03 -6.40
CA ASN A 261 1.00 6.48 -5.81
C ASN A 261 1.65 7.61 -6.64
N MET A 262 1.60 7.52 -7.97
CA MET A 262 2.12 8.57 -8.86
C MET A 262 1.30 9.87 -8.81
N ALA A 263 -0.02 9.81 -8.64
CA ALA A 263 -0.87 11.00 -8.54
C ALA A 263 -0.56 11.83 -7.28
N ALA A 264 -0.38 11.18 -6.12
CA ALA A 264 0.06 11.85 -4.89
C ALA A 264 1.53 12.32 -4.97
N SER A 265 2.38 11.58 -5.70
CA SER A 265 3.77 11.97 -5.99
C SER A 265 3.87 13.17 -6.96
N SER A 266 2.82 13.47 -7.74
CA SER A 266 2.83 14.56 -8.72
C SER A 266 3.02 15.95 -8.07
N ALA A 267 2.51 16.15 -6.84
CA ALA A 267 2.71 17.36 -6.06
C ALA A 267 4.20 17.66 -5.77
N TYR A 268 5.03 16.62 -5.71
CA TYR A 268 6.46 16.70 -5.41
C TYR A 268 7.34 16.62 -6.65
N LYS A 269 6.75 16.55 -7.85
CA LYS A 269 7.46 16.46 -9.12
C LYS A 269 8.48 17.59 -9.32
N LYS A 270 8.22 18.78 -8.77
CA LYS A 270 9.13 19.93 -8.81
C LYS A 270 10.46 19.70 -8.10
N TYR A 271 10.53 18.76 -7.15
CA TYR A 271 11.76 18.43 -6.41
C TYR A 271 12.57 17.32 -7.10
N ILE A 272 11.92 16.46 -7.90
CA ILE A 272 12.59 15.36 -8.58
C ILE A 272 13.63 15.92 -9.56
N GLY A 273 14.85 15.39 -9.49
CA GLY A 273 15.98 15.80 -10.31
C GLY A 273 16.81 16.93 -9.71
N LYS A 274 16.32 17.66 -8.69
CA LYS A 274 17.11 18.68 -8.00
C LYS A 274 18.32 18.08 -7.29
N GLU A 275 19.41 18.84 -7.28
CA GLU A 275 20.55 18.58 -6.40
C GLU A 275 20.32 19.31 -5.09
N VAL A 276 20.64 18.63 -3.99
CA VAL A 276 20.47 19.14 -2.63
C VAL A 276 21.66 18.72 -1.77
N TYR A 277 21.91 19.45 -0.70
CA TYR A 277 22.86 19.07 0.33
C TYR A 277 22.26 19.18 1.73
N THR A 278 22.71 18.31 2.62
CA THR A 278 22.21 18.30 4.01
C THR A 278 22.70 19.51 4.79
N LEU A 279 21.83 20.13 5.60
CA LEU A 279 22.21 21.26 6.46
C LEU A 279 22.86 20.80 7.77
N TYR A 280 22.46 19.63 8.28
CA TYR A 280 23.04 18.97 9.44
C TYR A 280 23.40 17.51 9.14
N ALA A 281 24.07 16.85 10.09
CA ALA A 281 24.37 15.43 9.97
C ALA A 281 23.09 14.62 10.21
N SER A 282 22.70 13.79 9.24
CA SER A 282 21.40 13.11 9.26
C SER A 282 21.56 11.62 9.00
N VAL A 283 20.64 10.82 9.55
CA VAL A 283 20.57 9.38 9.30
C VAL A 283 19.67 9.13 8.09
N PHE A 284 20.15 8.29 7.18
CA PHE A 284 19.47 7.81 5.99
C PHE A 284 19.41 6.28 6.02
N THR A 285 18.53 5.69 5.22
CA THR A 285 18.50 4.25 4.98
C THR A 285 19.23 3.96 3.67
N ASP A 286 20.23 3.08 3.69
CA ASP A 286 20.93 2.68 2.47
C ASP A 286 20.11 1.67 1.63
N GLN A 287 20.65 1.31 0.46
CA GLN A 287 20.04 0.33 -0.45
C GLN A 287 19.77 -1.06 0.16
N ASN A 288 20.41 -1.41 1.28
CA ASN A 288 20.21 -2.68 1.98
C ASN A 288 19.29 -2.53 3.21
N GLY A 289 18.66 -1.35 3.40
CA GLY A 289 17.81 -1.09 4.55
C GLY A 289 18.57 -0.70 5.83
N LYS A 290 19.89 -0.47 5.77
CA LYS A 290 20.71 -0.18 6.95
C LYS A 290 20.79 1.33 7.23
N PRO A 291 20.63 1.75 8.51
CA PRO A 291 20.87 3.14 8.90
C PRO A 291 22.33 3.56 8.62
N THR A 292 22.50 4.62 7.85
CA THR A 292 23.79 5.19 7.46
C THR A 292 23.77 6.69 7.74
N LYS A 293 24.79 7.18 8.45
CA LYS A 293 24.93 8.60 8.79
C LYS A 293 25.60 9.34 7.62
N ALA A 294 24.95 10.39 7.13
CA ALA A 294 25.56 11.38 6.25
C ALA A 294 26.06 12.56 7.08
N ALA A 295 27.25 13.07 6.76
CA ALA A 295 27.71 14.32 7.34
C ALA A 295 26.83 15.49 6.86
N ARG A 296 26.90 16.64 7.53
CA ARG A 296 26.36 17.88 6.96
C ARG A 296 27.05 18.19 5.63
N LEU A 297 26.42 18.96 4.78
CA LEU A 297 26.88 19.30 3.41
C LEU A 297 27.13 18.05 2.54
N SER A 298 26.52 16.90 2.85
CA SER A 298 26.55 15.74 1.96
C SER A 298 25.59 16.00 0.81
N THR A 299 26.04 15.78 -0.43
CA THR A 299 25.30 16.13 -1.64
C THR A 299 24.57 14.93 -2.26
N PHE A 300 23.34 15.17 -2.70
CA PHE A 300 22.45 14.18 -3.28
C PHE A 300 21.71 14.76 -4.48
N ARG A 301 21.28 13.87 -5.39
CA ARG A 301 20.23 14.17 -6.37
C ARG A 301 18.95 13.46 -5.98
N ILE A 302 17.84 14.19 -5.93
CA ILE A 302 16.51 13.63 -5.67
C ILE A 302 16.10 12.79 -6.87
N LYS A 303 15.82 11.50 -6.64
CA LYS A 303 15.42 10.55 -7.67
C LYS A 303 13.93 10.31 -7.70
N ASP A 304 13.30 10.28 -6.53
CA ASP A 304 11.88 10.01 -6.39
C ASP A 304 11.37 10.60 -5.07
N VAL A 305 10.09 10.94 -5.03
CA VAL A 305 9.40 11.43 -3.82
C VAL A 305 8.02 10.81 -3.81
N ARG A 306 7.79 9.86 -2.89
CA ARG A 306 6.53 9.11 -2.80
C ARG A 306 5.73 9.54 -1.59
N ALA A 307 4.52 10.03 -1.82
CA ALA A 307 3.58 10.27 -0.73
C ALA A 307 3.24 8.97 -0.01
N GLN A 308 2.95 9.07 1.28
CA GLN A 308 2.52 7.94 2.09
C GLN A 308 1.15 8.23 2.68
N ARG A 309 0.22 7.29 2.54
CA ARG A 309 -1.14 7.51 3.02
C ARG A 309 -1.20 7.43 4.54
N GLY A 310 -1.92 8.35 5.17
CA GLY A 310 -2.09 8.40 6.64
C GLY A 310 -0.95 9.10 7.39
N THR A 311 -0.06 9.77 6.67
CA THR A 311 1.03 10.58 7.24
C THR A 311 1.29 11.81 6.37
N HIS A 312 1.87 12.86 6.95
CA HIS A 312 2.35 14.03 6.19
C HIS A 312 3.79 13.84 5.68
N TYR A 313 4.43 12.74 6.07
CA TYR A 313 5.74 12.35 5.56
C TYR A 313 5.64 11.73 4.16
N VAL A 314 6.71 11.90 3.41
CA VAL A 314 6.94 11.29 2.11
C VAL A 314 8.25 10.55 2.15
N LYS A 315 8.30 9.42 1.44
CA LYS A 315 9.53 8.65 1.27
C LYS A 315 10.32 9.22 0.10
N MET A 316 11.42 9.88 0.41
CA MET A 316 12.31 10.47 -0.58
C MET A 316 13.44 9.50 -0.93
N THR A 317 13.66 9.26 -2.23
CA THR A 317 14.80 8.48 -2.76
C THR A 317 15.87 9.42 -3.31
N LEU A 318 17.10 9.21 -2.87
CA LEU A 318 18.24 10.11 -3.09
C LEU A 318 19.42 9.32 -3.65
N ARG A 319 20.13 9.89 -4.63
CA ARG A 319 21.43 9.36 -5.10
C ARG A 319 22.55 10.25 -4.60
N GLY A 320 23.46 9.72 -3.79
CA GLY A 320 24.63 10.47 -3.32
C GLY A 320 25.54 10.83 -4.48
N LEU A 321 25.86 12.13 -4.66
CA LEU A 321 26.69 12.58 -5.77
C LEU A 321 28.17 12.18 -5.59
N GLY A 322 28.63 12.09 -4.35
CA GLY A 322 30.00 11.63 -4.04
C GLY A 322 30.16 10.10 -4.06
N SER A 323 29.16 9.35 -3.58
CA SER A 323 29.24 7.89 -3.44
C SER A 323 28.62 7.12 -4.62
N GLY A 324 27.75 7.76 -5.39
CA GLY A 324 26.94 7.12 -6.44
C GLY A 324 25.81 6.22 -5.92
N LYS A 325 25.76 5.97 -4.60
CA LYS A 325 24.81 5.05 -3.94
C LYS A 325 23.43 5.66 -3.77
N THR A 326 22.43 4.80 -3.67
CA THR A 326 21.04 5.19 -3.40
C THR A 326 20.73 5.11 -1.91
N TYR A 327 19.94 6.07 -1.43
CA TYR A 327 19.48 6.19 -0.06
C TYR A 327 18.00 6.55 -0.06
N THR A 328 17.31 6.23 1.04
CA THR A 328 15.94 6.70 1.30
C THR A 328 15.85 7.42 2.64
N LYS A 329 14.96 8.39 2.75
CA LYS A 329 14.65 9.10 4.00
C LYS A 329 13.19 9.54 4.02
N GLU A 330 12.57 9.45 5.19
CA GLU A 330 11.25 10.04 5.44
C GLU A 330 11.43 11.54 5.64
N VAL A 331 10.65 12.33 4.90
CA VAL A 331 10.74 13.80 4.89
C VAL A 331 9.32 14.37 4.92
N THR A 332 9.09 15.45 5.67
CA THR A 332 7.82 16.18 5.60
C THR A 332 8.00 17.51 4.85
N PHE A 333 6.94 17.99 4.21
CA PHE A 333 6.87 19.34 3.61
C PHE A 333 5.89 20.25 4.36
N VAL A 334 5.29 19.74 5.43
CA VAL A 334 4.34 20.46 6.28
C VAL A 334 4.95 20.52 7.67
N SER A 335 5.14 21.74 8.18
CA SER A 335 5.45 21.97 9.59
C SER A 335 4.15 21.80 10.37
N GLN A 336 4.11 20.90 11.35
CA GLN A 336 3.01 20.86 12.30
C GLN A 336 3.50 21.45 13.63
N ASP A 337 2.77 22.43 14.16
CA ASP A 337 2.93 22.83 15.56
C ASP A 337 2.38 21.70 16.42
N VAL A 338 3.20 20.68 16.70
CA VAL A 338 2.83 19.63 17.63
C VAL A 338 3.07 20.16 19.04
N SER A 339 2.01 20.71 19.63
CA SER A 339 1.92 20.91 21.09
C SER A 339 2.13 19.57 21.78
N GLY A 340 3.35 19.26 22.22
CA GLY A 340 3.64 18.08 23.04
C GLY A 340 4.96 17.37 22.82
N ASP A 341 5.74 17.69 21.78
CA ASP A 341 7.05 17.05 21.58
C ASP A 341 8.14 17.68 22.46
N ILE A 342 8.20 17.20 23.69
CA ILE A 342 9.23 17.51 24.70
C ILE A 342 10.56 16.80 24.34
N ALA A 343 10.61 16.00 23.27
CA ALA A 343 11.82 15.42 22.71
C ALA A 343 12.19 16.17 21.42
N GLY A 344 13.16 17.07 21.50
CA GLY A 344 13.67 17.92 20.40
C GLY A 344 14.40 17.17 19.28
N THR A 345 13.81 16.12 18.72
CA THR A 345 14.16 15.66 17.37
C THR A 345 13.53 16.64 16.39
N HIS A 346 14.36 17.45 15.72
CA HIS A 346 13.93 18.23 14.56
C HIS A 346 13.05 17.34 13.68
N GLU A 347 11.82 17.77 13.39
CA GLU A 347 11.06 17.17 12.30
C GLU A 347 11.99 17.17 11.07
N ASP A 348 12.04 16.05 10.33
CA ASP A 348 12.75 15.95 9.06
C ASP A 348 11.98 16.76 7.98
N LEU A 349 11.69 18.04 8.28
CA LEU A 349 11.11 19.01 7.38
C LEU A 349 12.12 19.30 6.28
N TYR A 350 11.69 19.21 5.02
CA TYR A 350 12.56 19.34 3.85
C TYR A 350 13.44 20.59 3.91
N ASP A 351 12.85 21.75 4.22
CA ASP A 351 13.57 23.04 4.25
C ASP A 351 14.57 23.16 5.41
N ASN A 352 14.41 22.38 6.48
CA ASN A 352 15.38 22.32 7.57
C ASN A 352 16.49 21.31 7.27
N LEU A 353 16.17 20.25 6.56
CA LEU A 353 17.07 19.14 6.29
C LEU A 353 18.00 19.42 5.10
N PHE A 354 17.48 20.06 4.05
CA PHE A 354 18.16 20.26 2.78
C PHE A 354 18.21 21.72 2.37
N ALA A 355 19.34 22.10 1.75
CA ALA A 355 19.41 23.25 0.88
C ALA A 355 19.63 22.82 -0.57
N GLU A 356 19.12 23.59 -1.52
CA GLU A 356 19.23 23.29 -2.95
C GLU A 356 20.63 23.63 -3.49
N GLY A 357 21.09 22.84 -4.46
CA GLY A 357 22.36 22.99 -5.16
C GLY A 357 23.49 22.14 -4.60
N ASN A 358 24.72 22.57 -4.86
CA ASN A 358 25.95 21.92 -4.43
C ASN A 358 26.87 22.97 -3.77
N PRO A 359 27.37 22.74 -2.54
CA PRO A 359 28.27 23.68 -1.87
C PRO A 359 29.54 24.01 -2.66
N LEU A 360 29.97 23.12 -3.55
CA LEU A 360 31.14 23.34 -4.41
C LEU A 360 30.91 24.33 -5.55
N ASP A 361 29.65 24.65 -5.85
CA ASP A 361 29.31 25.66 -6.87
C ASP A 361 29.39 27.09 -6.30
N ILE A 362 29.54 27.23 -4.98
CA ILE A 362 29.71 28.53 -4.32
C ILE A 362 31.11 29.08 -4.66
N PRO A 363 31.22 30.29 -5.24
CA PRO A 363 32.51 30.86 -5.62
C PRO A 363 33.50 30.90 -4.45
N GLY A 364 34.70 30.34 -4.68
CA GLY A 364 35.78 30.31 -3.70
C GLY A 364 35.74 29.13 -2.73
N VAL A 365 34.73 28.25 -2.82
CA VAL A 365 34.70 26.99 -2.05
C VAL A 365 35.50 25.92 -2.78
N LYS A 366 36.38 25.24 -2.06
CA LYS A 366 37.21 24.17 -2.61
C LYS A 366 36.87 22.81 -2.01
N LYS A 367 36.88 21.80 -2.88
CA LYS A 367 36.66 20.39 -2.50
C LYS A 367 37.65 19.91 -1.42
N GLU A 368 38.91 20.33 -1.49
CA GLU A 368 39.96 19.96 -0.53
C GLU A 368 39.68 20.45 0.90
N HIS A 369 38.91 21.52 1.06
CA HIS A 369 38.56 22.08 2.37
C HIS A 369 37.27 21.47 2.97
N MET A 370 36.47 20.74 2.18
CA MET A 370 35.14 20.28 2.59
C MET A 370 35.12 19.42 3.86
N VAL A 371 36.13 18.60 4.10
CA VAL A 371 36.18 17.75 5.31
C VAL A 371 36.27 18.59 6.57
N ASP A 372 37.07 19.67 6.56
CA ASP A 372 37.17 20.59 7.69
C ASP A 372 35.92 21.45 7.82
N ILE A 373 35.39 21.94 6.69
CA ILE A 373 34.13 22.68 6.65
C ILE A 373 33.04 21.82 7.31
N GLN A 374 32.83 20.58 6.88
CA GLN A 374 31.82 19.68 7.45
C GLN A 374 31.97 19.45 8.97
N LYS A 375 33.20 19.51 9.50
CA LYS A 375 33.49 19.41 10.95
C LYS A 375 33.28 20.72 11.71
N GLY A 376 32.96 21.81 11.01
CA GLY A 376 32.82 23.14 11.59
C GLY A 376 34.15 23.79 11.93
N VAL A 377 35.17 23.55 11.10
CA VAL A 377 36.53 24.05 11.29
C VAL A 377 36.90 24.99 10.16
N ALA A 378 37.33 26.21 10.50
CA ALA A 378 37.96 27.15 9.59
C ALA A 378 39.49 27.08 9.75
N ARG A 379 40.24 27.22 8.65
CA ARG A 379 41.71 27.21 8.66
C ARG A 379 42.31 28.38 7.87
N PRO A 380 43.57 28.76 8.13
CA PRO A 380 44.30 29.68 7.25
C PRO A 380 44.19 29.27 5.78
N GLY A 381 43.99 30.25 4.90
CA GLY A 381 43.80 30.06 3.47
C GLY A 381 42.34 29.89 3.01
N PHE A 382 41.40 29.66 3.94
CA PHE A 382 39.97 29.54 3.60
C PHE A 382 39.42 30.88 3.11
N THR A 383 38.45 30.84 2.19
CA THR A 383 37.71 32.03 1.76
C THR A 383 36.59 32.36 2.74
N GLU A 384 36.04 33.57 2.65
CA GLU A 384 34.90 33.97 3.48
C GLU A 384 33.68 33.02 3.33
N ALA A 385 33.43 32.54 2.10
CA ALA A 385 32.37 31.56 1.82
C ALA A 385 32.62 30.22 2.54
N GLU A 386 33.87 29.74 2.56
CA GLU A 386 34.24 28.52 3.26
C GLU A 386 34.11 28.66 4.77
N VAL A 387 34.44 29.84 5.33
CA VAL A 387 34.24 30.15 6.74
C VAL A 387 32.74 30.20 7.07
N LEU A 388 31.92 30.82 6.22
CA LEU A 388 30.47 30.89 6.39
C LEU A 388 29.85 29.48 6.38
N LEU A 389 30.23 28.63 5.42
CA LEU A 389 29.80 27.23 5.41
C LEU A 389 30.27 26.47 6.66
N ALA A 390 31.49 26.75 7.14
CA ALA A 390 32.08 26.07 8.30
C ALA A 390 31.40 26.49 9.62
N LEU A 391 31.22 27.78 9.84
CA LEU A 391 30.90 28.35 11.15
C LEU A 391 29.53 29.03 11.22
N GLY A 392 28.84 29.20 10.09
CA GLY A 392 27.59 29.97 9.98
C GLY A 392 27.84 31.47 9.87
N GLU A 393 26.83 32.27 10.17
CA GLU A 393 26.92 33.73 10.18
C GLU A 393 27.70 34.23 11.42
N PRO A 394 28.61 35.22 11.26
CA PRO A 394 29.32 35.79 12.39
C PRO A 394 28.37 36.63 13.28
N SER A 395 28.61 36.59 14.58
CA SER A 395 27.94 37.46 15.55
C SER A 395 28.40 38.92 15.46
N SER A 396 29.63 39.16 15.00
CA SER A 396 30.12 40.51 14.72
C SER A 396 31.23 40.52 13.68
N ARG A 397 31.39 41.66 12.99
CA ARG A 397 32.52 41.96 12.11
C ARG A 397 33.20 43.22 12.60
N ARG A 398 34.53 43.20 12.72
CA ARG A 398 35.32 44.37 13.16
C ARG A 398 36.58 44.56 12.35
N GLU A 399 36.87 45.81 12.02
CA GLU A 399 38.13 46.23 11.43
C GLU A 399 39.23 46.20 12.49
N VAL A 400 40.37 45.58 12.18
CA VAL A 400 41.53 45.53 13.09
C VAL A 400 42.58 46.55 12.67
N ASP A 401 42.92 46.56 11.38
CA ASP A 401 43.89 47.47 10.77
C ASP A 401 43.58 47.64 9.26
N ASP A 402 44.39 48.41 8.54
CA ASP A 402 44.22 48.67 7.09
C ASP A 402 44.26 47.42 6.21
N LYS A 403 44.69 46.27 6.75
CA LYS A 403 44.89 45.01 6.01
C LYS A 403 44.00 43.88 6.51
N THR A 404 43.42 43.99 7.70
CA THR A 404 42.78 42.87 8.39
C THR A 404 41.43 43.26 8.99
N TYR A 405 40.42 42.41 8.80
CA TYR A 405 39.18 42.45 9.57
C TYR A 405 38.97 41.11 10.28
N THR A 406 38.11 41.11 11.30
CA THR A 406 37.78 39.93 12.09
C THR A 406 36.30 39.62 12.00
N MET A 407 36.00 38.32 12.03
CA MET A 407 34.65 37.77 12.15
C MET A 407 34.59 36.96 13.44
N GLU A 408 33.67 37.32 14.33
CA GLU A 408 33.51 36.67 15.63
C GLU A 408 32.29 35.77 15.62
N TYR A 409 32.47 34.55 16.16
CA TYR A 409 31.44 33.53 16.24
C TYR A 409 31.19 33.19 17.70
N LYS A 410 29.96 33.40 18.16
CA LYS A 410 29.50 32.97 19.48
C LYS A 410 28.65 31.72 19.31
N SER A 411 29.19 30.56 19.66
CA SER A 411 28.40 29.32 19.74
C SER A 411 27.57 29.30 21.04
N VAL A 412 26.36 28.74 20.96
CA VAL A 412 25.48 28.43 22.12
C VAL A 412 26.20 27.58 23.18
N ASN A 413 27.25 26.83 22.80
CA ASN A 413 28.04 25.95 23.66
C ASN A 413 29.42 26.52 24.03
N GLN A 414 29.58 27.85 24.07
CA GLN A 414 30.79 28.56 24.53
C GLN A 414 32.09 28.39 23.71
N ARG A 415 32.06 27.80 22.50
CA ARG A 415 33.21 27.91 21.58
C ARG A 415 33.18 29.30 20.93
N TYR A 416 34.01 30.20 21.43
CA TYR A 416 34.32 31.43 20.74
C TYR A 416 35.28 31.11 19.61
N ALA A 417 35.03 31.66 18.42
CA ALA A 417 36.04 31.65 17.36
C ALA A 417 36.18 33.06 16.82
N CYS A 418 37.42 33.53 16.72
CA CYS A 418 37.78 34.79 16.09
C CYS A 418 38.60 34.47 14.84
N VAL A 419 38.01 34.73 13.67
CA VAL A 419 38.62 34.48 12.37
C VAL A 419 39.18 35.79 11.84
N PHE A 420 40.49 35.83 11.57
CA PHE A 420 41.19 36.99 11.04
C PHE A 420 41.29 36.87 9.52
N MET A 421 40.72 37.82 8.79
CA MET A 421 40.61 37.84 7.34
C MET A 421 41.51 38.92 6.74
N ASP A 422 42.27 38.57 5.71
CA ASP A 422 43.06 39.51 4.92
C ASP A 422 42.14 40.25 3.92
N LYS A 423 42.13 41.59 3.95
CA LYS A 423 41.24 42.43 3.15
C LYS A 423 41.48 42.31 1.65
N LYS A 424 42.73 42.12 1.23
CA LYS A 424 43.14 42.11 -0.18
C LYS A 424 42.81 40.77 -0.83
N THR A 425 43.15 39.69 -0.15
CA THR A 425 43.01 38.32 -0.66
C THR A 425 41.66 37.71 -0.32
N LYS A 426 40.92 38.28 0.65
CA LYS A 426 39.66 37.75 1.18
C LYS A 426 39.80 36.33 1.73
N LYS A 427 40.96 36.03 2.31
CA LYS A 427 41.29 34.72 2.89
C LYS A 427 41.61 34.81 4.37
N VAL A 428 41.34 33.72 5.08
CA VAL A 428 41.71 33.55 6.49
C VAL A 428 43.22 33.60 6.63
N LYS A 429 43.71 34.50 7.49
CA LYS A 429 45.11 34.58 7.90
C LYS A 429 45.38 33.70 9.12
N SER A 430 44.47 33.71 10.10
CA SER A 430 44.57 32.93 11.33
C SER A 430 43.21 32.76 11.99
N VAL A 431 43.04 31.70 12.79
CA VAL A 431 41.85 31.46 13.62
C VAL A 431 42.29 31.34 15.07
N LYS A 432 41.57 32.00 15.98
CA LYS A 432 41.73 31.85 17.43
C LYS A 432 40.46 31.24 18.01
N HIS A 433 40.61 30.25 18.88
CA HIS A 433 39.53 29.60 19.63
C HIS A 433 39.57 30.02 21.09
#